data_AF-P47087-F1
#
_entry.id   AF-P47087-F1
#
_cell.length_a   1.000
_cell.length_b   1.000
_cell.length_c   1.000
_cell.angle_alpha   90.00
_cell.angle_beta   90.00
_cell.angle_gamma   90.00
#
_symmetry.space_group_name_H-M   'P 1'
#
loop_
_entity.id
_entity.type
_entity.pdbx_description
1 polymer ?
#
loop_
_entity_poly.entity_id
_entity_poly.type
_entity_poly.pdbx_seq_one_letter_code
_entity_poly.pdbx_strand_id
1 'polypeptide(L)'
;MAAGGELSYEELLDHILNNKPIPNIVEVPNVTLDEGLASTPSLRPRPRPWEGQLQHQSHQGSLDKPNISLDIDQESLEGMTSLTRLSECYDIQSKLQINDSDNDNDDNNNDNNKGDGNDDDNNTVTANPTAR
;
A
#
# COMPACT_ATOMS: atom_id res chain seq x y z
N MET A 1 7.21 -30.63 25.53
CA MET A 1 7.34 -29.90 24.26
C MET A 1 7.00 -30.88 23.15
N ALA A 2 5.79 -30.82 22.60
CA ALA A 2 5.40 -31.68 21.48
C ALA A 2 5.82 -30.98 20.18
N ALA A 3 6.61 -31.68 19.37
CA ALA A 3 7.36 -31.14 18.25
C ALA A 3 6.43 -30.62 17.14
N GLY A 4 6.67 -29.40 16.67
CA GLY A 4 6.11 -28.85 15.43
C GLY A 4 6.76 -29.42 14.18
N GLY A 5 6.95 -30.75 14.14
CA GLY A 5 7.46 -31.47 12.98
C GLY A 5 6.32 -32.03 12.13
N GLU A 6 6.54 -32.12 10.84
CA GLU A 6 5.64 -32.81 9.90
C GLU A 6 5.52 -34.30 10.28
N LEU A 7 4.29 -34.82 10.36
CA LEU A 7 4.04 -36.24 10.67
C LEU A 7 4.37 -37.10 9.46
N SER A 8 5.10 -38.21 9.67
CA SER A 8 5.29 -39.21 8.63
C SER A 8 3.98 -39.92 8.28
N TYR A 9 3.91 -40.54 7.10
CA TYR A 9 2.72 -41.27 6.64
C TYR A 9 2.27 -42.36 7.64
N GLU A 10 3.21 -43.11 8.20
CA GLU A 10 2.93 -44.16 9.19
C GLU A 10 2.38 -43.58 10.51
N GLU A 11 2.91 -42.43 10.94
CA GLU A 11 2.38 -41.72 12.12
C GLU A 11 0.97 -41.19 11.86
N LEU A 12 0.71 -40.64 10.67
CA LEU A 12 -0.63 -40.21 10.28
C LEU A 12 -1.61 -41.39 10.30
N LEU A 13 -1.22 -42.56 9.76
CA LEU A 13 -2.04 -43.76 9.82
C LEU A 13 -2.32 -44.20 11.25
N ASP A 14 -1.31 -44.19 12.13
CA ASP A 14 -1.50 -44.49 13.55
C ASP A 14 -2.49 -43.53 14.21
N HIS A 15 -2.39 -42.23 13.90
CA HIS A 15 -3.33 -41.23 14.40
C HIS A 15 -4.77 -41.50 13.94
N ILE A 16 -4.95 -41.84 12.65
CA ILE A 16 -6.26 -42.08 12.05
C ILE A 16 -6.88 -43.39 12.57
N LEU A 17 -6.12 -44.50 12.55
CA LEU A 17 -6.62 -45.83 12.93
C LEU A 17 -6.95 -45.92 14.42
N ASN A 18 -6.18 -45.26 15.27
CA ASN A 18 -6.35 -45.30 16.72
C ASN A 18 -7.15 -44.11 17.28
N ASN A 19 -7.72 -43.25 16.43
CA ASN A 19 -8.40 -42.02 16.83
C ASN A 19 -7.58 -41.17 17.81
N LYS A 20 -6.26 -41.06 17.59
CA LYS A 20 -5.40 -40.23 18.42
C LYS A 20 -5.46 -38.78 17.92
N PRO A 21 -5.49 -37.78 18.82
CA PRO A 21 -5.48 -36.39 18.40
C PRO A 21 -4.19 -36.08 17.63
N ILE A 22 -4.33 -35.30 16.56
CA ILE A 22 -3.20 -34.83 15.76
C ILE A 22 -2.46 -33.74 16.56
N PRO A 23 -1.14 -33.87 16.74
CA PRO A 23 -0.33 -32.82 17.37
C PRO A 23 -0.56 -31.45 16.74
N ASN A 24 -0.64 -30.42 17.57
CA ASN A 24 -0.88 -29.01 17.20
C ASN A 24 -2.25 -28.69 16.58
N ILE A 25 -3.17 -29.66 16.48
CA ILE A 25 -4.56 -29.39 16.12
C ILE A 25 -5.38 -29.27 17.39
N VAL A 26 -6.00 -28.11 17.59
CA VAL A 26 -6.97 -27.86 18.66
C VAL A 26 -8.35 -28.14 18.10
N GLU A 27 -9.05 -29.12 18.67
CA GLU A 27 -10.46 -29.35 18.35
C GLU A 27 -11.28 -28.16 18.85
N VAL A 28 -11.86 -27.40 17.91
CA VAL A 28 -12.80 -26.32 18.22
C VAL A 28 -14.20 -26.91 18.17
N PRO A 29 -14.95 -26.95 19.29
CA PRO A 29 -16.32 -27.44 19.29
C PRO A 29 -17.17 -26.66 18.29
N ASN A 30 -17.98 -27.38 17.51
CA ASN A 30 -18.95 -26.75 16.60
C ASN A 30 -20.18 -26.28 17.39
N VAL A 31 -19.96 -25.33 18.29
CA VAL A 31 -21.00 -24.73 19.14
C VAL A 31 -21.02 -23.24 18.85
N THR A 32 -22.17 -22.74 18.44
CA THR A 32 -22.43 -21.30 18.42
C THR A 32 -22.55 -20.84 19.86
N LEU A 33 -21.58 -20.04 20.31
CA LEU A 33 -21.66 -19.39 21.62
C LEU A 33 -22.78 -18.34 21.61
N ASP A 34 -23.43 -18.15 22.76
CA ASP A 34 -24.45 -17.12 22.92
C ASP A 34 -23.84 -15.71 22.75
N GLU A 35 -24.61 -14.79 22.16
CA GLU A 35 -24.16 -13.42 21.87
C GLU A 35 -23.74 -12.67 23.15
N GLY A 36 -24.32 -13.03 24.30
CA GLY A 36 -23.94 -12.48 25.61
C GLY A 36 -22.51 -12.82 26.06
N LEU A 37 -21.85 -13.80 25.44
CA LEU A 37 -20.44 -14.13 25.68
C LEU A 37 -19.48 -13.38 24.75
N ALA A 38 -20.00 -12.63 23.78
CA ALA A 38 -19.17 -11.81 22.91
C ALA A 38 -18.47 -10.71 23.73
N SER A 39 -17.15 -10.60 23.56
CA SER A 39 -16.41 -9.49 24.15
C SER A 39 -16.76 -8.20 23.40
N THR A 40 -17.28 -7.21 24.13
CA THR A 40 -17.46 -5.87 23.57
C THR A 40 -16.10 -5.24 23.31
N PRO A 41 -15.88 -4.57 22.16
CA PRO A 41 -14.63 -3.89 21.89
C PRO A 41 -14.43 -2.74 22.89
N SER A 42 -13.61 -2.97 23.91
CA SER A 42 -13.30 -2.00 24.96
C SER A 42 -12.00 -1.22 24.71
N LEU A 43 -11.24 -1.62 23.69
CA LEU A 43 -9.94 -1.02 23.40
C LEU A 43 -10.10 0.35 22.71
N ARG A 44 -9.28 1.32 23.13
CA ARG A 44 -9.19 2.62 22.48
C ARG A 44 -8.72 2.44 21.03
N PRO A 45 -9.15 3.31 20.10
CA PRO A 45 -8.62 3.33 18.74
C PRO A 45 -7.09 3.37 18.76
N ARG A 46 -6.45 2.48 18.00
CA ARG A 46 -4.99 2.50 17.87
C ARG A 46 -4.60 3.80 17.15
N PRO A 47 -3.62 4.57 17.66
CA PRO A 47 -3.13 5.73 16.93
C PRO A 47 -2.54 5.29 15.61
N ARG A 48 -2.66 6.14 14.60
CA ARG A 48 -2.07 5.85 13.29
C ARG A 48 -0.53 5.77 13.45
N PRO A 49 0.17 4.97 12.65
CA PRO A 49 1.64 4.83 12.77
C PRO A 49 2.40 6.17 12.70
N TRP A 50 1.86 7.16 11.99
CA TRP A 50 2.41 8.51 11.85
C TRP A 50 1.99 9.49 12.96
N GLU A 51 1.08 9.11 13.84
CA GLU A 51 0.60 9.94 14.95
C GLU A 51 1.49 9.80 16.20
N GLY A 52 2.36 8.78 16.21
CA GLY A 52 3.20 8.35 17.34
C GLY A 52 4.33 9.28 17.79
N GLN A 53 4.38 10.54 17.35
CA GLN A 53 5.33 11.52 17.88
C GLN A 53 4.68 12.58 18.78
N LEU A 54 3.37 12.81 18.67
CA LEU A 54 2.70 13.90 19.39
C LEU A 54 2.06 13.50 20.73
N GLN A 55 1.73 12.22 20.93
CA GLN A 55 0.98 11.78 22.14
C GLN A 55 1.85 11.19 23.26
N HIS A 56 3.17 11.10 23.09
CA HIS A 56 4.09 10.53 24.10
C HIS A 56 4.53 11.53 25.20
N GLN A 57 3.98 12.74 25.26
CA GLN A 57 4.40 13.75 26.25
C GLN A 57 3.53 13.84 27.51
N SER A 58 2.36 13.18 27.59
CA SER A 58 1.44 13.42 28.72
C SER A 58 1.52 12.41 29.87
N HIS A 59 2.23 11.28 29.77
CA HIS A 59 2.27 10.28 30.86
C HIS A 59 3.64 9.61 31.01
N GLN A 60 4.36 10.00 32.07
CA GLN A 60 5.27 9.20 32.90
C GLN A 60 6.27 8.24 32.20
N GLY A 61 7.57 8.53 32.31
CA GLY A 61 8.61 7.51 32.20
C GLY A 61 9.84 7.95 31.40
N SER A 62 10.83 8.49 32.10
CA SER A 62 12.20 8.71 31.67
C SER A 62 12.76 7.50 30.91
N LEU A 63 13.04 7.61 29.61
CA LEU A 63 13.95 6.73 28.88
C LEU A 63 14.55 7.52 27.69
N ASP A 64 15.87 7.45 27.57
CA ASP A 64 16.73 8.24 26.70
C ASP A 64 16.29 8.22 25.23
N LYS A 65 15.87 9.38 24.72
CA LYS A 65 15.56 9.60 23.31
C LYS A 65 16.80 10.24 22.67
N PRO A 66 17.35 9.71 21.56
CA PRO A 66 18.34 10.46 20.79
C PRO A 66 17.66 11.75 20.33
N ASN A 67 18.05 12.86 20.96
CA ASN A 67 17.65 14.20 20.60
C ASN A 67 18.30 14.51 19.24
N ILE A 68 17.62 14.13 18.16
CA ILE A 68 17.87 14.74 16.86
C ILE A 68 17.26 16.13 16.99
N SER A 69 18.09 17.10 17.40
CA SER A 69 17.73 18.51 17.28
C SER A 69 17.55 18.81 15.81
N LEU A 70 16.29 18.92 15.41
CA LEU A 70 15.90 19.61 14.19
C LEU A 70 16.09 21.10 14.48
N ASP A 71 17.34 21.56 14.45
CA ASP A 71 17.70 22.98 14.50
C ASP A 71 17.35 23.59 13.13
N ILE A 72 16.05 23.67 12.87
CA ILE A 72 15.50 24.45 11.77
C ILE A 72 15.12 25.77 12.40
N ASP A 73 15.97 26.77 12.18
CA ASP A 73 15.69 28.14 12.62
C ASP A 73 14.34 28.58 12.08
N GLN A 74 13.57 29.34 12.86
CA GLN A 74 12.24 29.81 12.46
C GLN A 74 12.30 30.59 11.13
N GLU A 75 13.38 31.31 10.86
CA GLU A 75 13.67 31.97 9.59
C GLU A 75 13.80 30.98 8.43
N SER A 76 14.42 29.81 8.65
CA SER A 76 14.51 28.75 7.66
C SER A 76 13.14 28.11 7.39
N LEU A 77 12.31 27.94 8.43
CA LEU A 77 10.94 27.43 8.27
C LEU A 77 10.05 28.42 7.51
N GLU A 78 10.14 29.71 7.83
CA GLU A 78 9.45 30.79 7.11
C GLU A 78 9.96 30.90 5.66
N GLY A 79 11.25 30.69 5.42
CA GLY A 79 11.83 30.61 4.08
C GLY A 79 11.24 29.43 3.28
N MET A 80 11.17 28.23 3.87
CA MET A 80 10.62 27.03 3.24
C MET A 80 9.10 27.10 2.99
N THR A 81 8.37 27.81 3.86
CA THR A 81 6.91 27.99 3.75
C THR A 81 6.51 29.30 3.09
N SER A 82 7.48 30.13 2.69
CA SER A 82 7.22 31.39 2.00
C SER A 82 6.45 31.13 0.70
N LEU A 83 5.47 32.00 0.43
CA LEU A 83 4.66 31.93 -0.79
C LEU A 83 5.53 31.87 -2.06
N THR A 84 6.66 32.59 -2.06
CA THR A 84 7.64 32.60 -3.15
C THR A 84 8.27 31.23 -3.40
N ARG A 85 8.72 30.52 -2.36
CA ARG A 85 9.26 29.16 -2.53
C ARG A 85 8.18 28.17 -2.91
N LEU A 86 6.96 28.29 -2.36
CA LEU A 86 5.85 27.42 -2.74
C LEU A 86 5.47 27.61 -4.22
N SER A 87 5.46 28.84 -4.73
CA SER A 87 5.25 29.11 -6.16
C SER A 87 6.36 28.50 -7.03
N GLU A 88 7.61 28.60 -6.60
CA GLU A 88 8.75 28.00 -7.33
C GLU A 88 8.63 26.47 -7.40
N CYS A 89 8.23 25.82 -6.30
CA CYS A 89 7.96 24.38 -6.30
C CYS A 89 6.84 23.99 -7.28
N TYR A 90 5.77 24.78 -7.36
CA TYR A 90 4.67 24.53 -8.30
C TYR A 90 5.11 24.69 -9.77
N ASP A 91 5.92 25.71 -10.06
CA ASP A 91 6.49 25.92 -11.39
C ASP A 91 7.41 24.77 -11.80
N ILE A 92 8.22 24.24 -10.88
CA ILE A 92 9.08 23.07 -11.12
C ILE A 92 8.22 21.82 -11.37
N GLN A 93 7.19 21.58 -10.56
CA GLN A 93 6.28 20.44 -10.72
C GLN A 93 5.57 20.47 -12.07
N SER A 94 5.10 21.65 -12.48
CA SER A 94 4.46 21.84 -13.79
C SER A 94 5.43 21.55 -14.94
N LYS A 95 6.70 21.98 -14.83
CA LYS A 95 7.74 21.71 -15.86
C LYS A 95 8.12 20.25 -15.95
N LEU A 96 8.17 19.53 -14.83
CA LEU A 96 8.46 18.09 -14.82
C LEU A 96 7.31 17.29 -15.47
N GLN A 97 6.07 17.66 -15.19
CA GLN A 97 4.91 16.98 -15.75
C GLN A 97 4.79 17.11 -17.27
N ILE A 98 5.38 18.15 -17.87
CA ILE A 98 5.42 18.32 -19.33
C ILE A 98 6.45 17.40 -19.98
N ASN A 99 7.52 17.01 -19.29
CA ASN A 99 8.59 16.21 -19.89
C ASN A 99 8.36 14.69 -19.80
N ASP A 100 7.46 14.23 -18.93
CA ASP A 100 7.12 12.81 -18.80
C ASP A 100 6.05 12.33 -19.79
N SER A 101 5.51 13.21 -20.64
CA SER A 101 4.43 12.87 -21.58
C SER A 101 4.82 12.79 -23.06
N ASP A 102 6.07 13.09 -23.44
CA ASP A 102 6.48 13.20 -24.86
C ASP A 102 7.79 12.44 -25.19
N ASN A 103 7.92 11.18 -24.75
CA ASN A 103 8.95 10.30 -25.32
C ASN A 103 8.48 8.86 -25.55
N ASP A 104 7.29 8.73 -26.16
CA ASP A 104 6.96 7.58 -27.01
C ASP A 104 7.38 7.94 -28.44
N ASN A 105 8.68 7.85 -28.73
CA ASN A 105 9.12 7.72 -30.11
C ASN A 105 9.89 6.40 -30.20
N ASP A 106 9.11 5.35 -30.50
CA ASP A 106 9.60 4.05 -30.91
C ASP A 106 10.67 4.25 -32.00
N ASP A 107 11.91 3.93 -31.63
CA ASP A 107 13.02 3.71 -32.55
C ASP A 107 12.71 2.47 -33.42
N ASN A 108 11.77 2.61 -34.37
CA ASN A 108 11.57 1.63 -35.42
C ASN A 108 12.55 1.91 -36.56
N ASN A 109 13.79 1.45 -36.35
CA ASN A 109 14.81 1.40 -37.38
C ASN A 109 14.50 0.29 -38.38
N ASN A 110 13.90 0.70 -39.50
CA ASN A 110 14.07 0.18 -40.85
C ASN A 110 15.01 -1.03 -41.02
N ASP A 111 14.44 -2.23 -41.19
CA ASP A 111 14.87 -3.21 -42.20
C ASP A 111 13.80 -4.29 -42.33
N ASN A 112 12.99 -4.26 -43.39
CA ASN A 112 12.70 -5.43 -44.22
C ASN A 112 11.66 -5.13 -45.32
N ASN A 113 12.14 -5.38 -46.53
CA ASN A 113 11.52 -5.29 -47.84
C ASN A 113 10.37 -6.32 -48.06
N LYS A 114 9.42 -5.95 -48.94
CA LYS A 114 8.25 -6.68 -49.52
C LYS A 114 6.95 -6.51 -48.74
N GLY A 115 5.84 -6.02 -49.28
CA GLY A 115 5.43 -5.73 -50.65
C GLY A 115 3.91 -5.86 -50.69
N ASP A 116 3.22 -4.90 -51.33
CA ASP A 116 1.95 -5.05 -52.07
C ASP A 116 0.70 -5.57 -51.29
N GLY A 117 -0.44 -4.89 -51.18
CA GLY A 117 -0.99 -3.63 -51.69
C GLY A 117 -2.41 -3.42 -51.11
N ASN A 118 -2.97 -2.22 -51.33
CA ASN A 118 -4.36 -1.92 -51.76
C ASN A 118 -5.54 -2.67 -51.09
N ASP A 119 -6.65 -2.07 -50.61
CA ASP A 119 -7.41 -0.89 -51.06
C ASP A 119 -8.64 -0.66 -50.13
N ASP A 120 -9.12 0.60 -50.09
CA ASP A 120 -10.51 1.09 -50.06
C ASP A 120 -11.45 1.10 -48.81
N ASP A 121 -11.67 2.34 -48.33
CA ASP A 121 -12.94 3.10 -48.30
C ASP A 121 -14.20 2.63 -47.52
N ASN A 122 -14.57 3.41 -46.47
CA ASN A 122 -15.82 4.21 -46.34
C ASN A 122 -16.06 4.64 -44.87
N ASN A 123 -16.13 5.95 -44.55
CA ASN A 123 -17.36 6.77 -44.46
C ASN A 123 -18.18 6.48 -43.18
N THR A 124 -18.44 7.40 -42.24
CA THR A 124 -19.19 8.65 -42.36
C THR A 124 -18.98 9.54 -41.11
N VAL A 125 -18.83 10.84 -41.36
CA VAL A 125 -18.87 11.95 -40.37
C VAL A 125 -20.32 12.31 -40.04
N THR A 126 -20.67 12.43 -38.76
CA THR A 126 -21.71 13.38 -38.32
C THR A 126 -21.34 14.01 -36.98
N ALA A 127 -21.27 15.33 -37.02
CA ALA A 127 -20.80 16.26 -36.00
C ALA A 127 -21.71 16.38 -34.75
N ASN A 128 -21.08 16.68 -33.61
CA ASN A 128 -21.65 17.45 -32.48
C ASN A 128 -21.49 18.97 -32.83
N PRO A 129 -22.16 19.99 -32.23
CA PRO A 129 -22.13 20.25 -30.77
C PRO A 129 -23.30 21.06 -30.14
N THR A 130 -23.35 21.03 -28.80
CA THR A 130 -23.52 22.11 -27.80
C THR A 130 -24.24 23.43 -28.14
N ALA A 131 -25.15 23.81 -27.22
CA ALA A 131 -25.36 25.13 -26.60
C ALA A 131 -26.78 25.72 -26.71
N ARG A 132 -27.49 25.77 -25.56
CA ARG A 132 -28.01 27.02 -24.99
C ARG A 132 -28.30 26.87 -23.50
#